data_AF-A0A8T2NNX0-F1
#
_entry.id   AF-A0A8T2NNX0-F1
#
_cell.length_a   1.000
_cell.length_b   1.000
_cell.length_c   1.000
_cell.angle_alpha   90.00
_cell.angle_beta   90.00
_cell.angle_gamma   90.00
#
_symmetry.space_group_name_H-M   'P 1'
#
loop_
_entity.id
_entity.type
_entity.pdbx_description
1 polymer ?
#
loop_
_entity_poly.entity_id
_entity_poly.type
_entity_poly.pdbx_seq_one_letter_code
_entity_poly.pdbx_strand_id
1 'polypeptide(L)'
;MLQNCTLNCTCGPPVVCKPYACPSEHICAVKDGVMGCHDSDLCEGKCGIHEHCAQTAKGPVCQASIADLDLCWAWGDPHFRSFTGSNFHFDGTCTYMLAGSSGGKQDLTAFTITEKSKRSHSSRATSVQVVTVIAYGYTLSMHRQEKGA
;
A
#
# COMPACT_ATOMS: atom_id res chain seq x y z
N MET A 1 -23.62 -20.22 -29.92
CA MET A 1 -22.43 -19.67 -29.21
C MET A 1 -22.46 -20.22 -27.80
N LEU A 2 -21.40 -20.90 -27.37
CA LEU A 2 -21.23 -21.37 -26.00
C LEU A 2 -20.76 -20.19 -25.15
N GLN A 3 -21.70 -19.41 -24.62
CA GLN A 3 -21.41 -18.27 -23.73
C GLN A 3 -21.32 -18.74 -22.28
N ASN A 4 -20.52 -19.77 -22.02
CA ASN A 4 -20.26 -20.26 -20.69
C ASN A 4 -18.87 -20.89 -20.65
N CYS A 5 -18.15 -20.74 -19.54
CA CYS A 5 -16.79 -21.25 -19.37
C CYS A 5 -16.77 -22.78 -19.15
N THR A 6 -17.59 -23.51 -19.90
CA THR A 6 -17.75 -24.97 -19.80
C THR A 6 -16.91 -25.73 -20.82
N LEU A 7 -16.33 -25.02 -21.79
CA LEU A 7 -15.50 -25.58 -22.84
C LEU A 7 -14.25 -24.74 -23.08
N ASN A 8 -13.14 -25.40 -23.36
CA ASN A 8 -11.93 -24.79 -23.89
C ASN A 8 -11.70 -25.34 -25.31
N CYS A 9 -11.64 -24.45 -26.30
CA CYS A 9 -11.57 -24.79 -27.71
C CYS A 9 -10.24 -24.32 -28.31
N THR A 10 -9.53 -25.26 -28.93
CA THR A 10 -8.34 -24.95 -29.73
C THR A 10 -8.73 -24.80 -31.20
N CYS A 11 -8.32 -23.68 -31.80
CA CYS A 11 -8.55 -23.40 -33.21
C CYS A 11 -7.65 -24.28 -34.08
N GLY A 12 -8.26 -25.04 -34.99
CA GLY A 12 -7.60 -25.88 -35.98
C GLY A 12 -8.63 -26.40 -37.00
N PRO A 13 -8.20 -27.09 -38.07
CA PRO A 13 -9.08 -27.87 -38.92
C PRO A 13 -9.05 -29.35 -38.49
N PRO A 14 -10.01 -29.85 -37.68
CA PRO A 14 -11.22 -29.19 -37.15
C PRO A 14 -10.98 -28.49 -35.79
N VAL A 15 -11.93 -27.62 -35.39
CA VAL A 15 -11.93 -27.04 -34.04
C VAL A 15 -12.21 -28.17 -33.05
N VAL A 16 -11.34 -28.30 -32.05
CA VAL A 16 -11.48 -29.31 -31.00
C VAL A 16 -11.77 -28.60 -29.70
N CYS A 17 -12.93 -28.89 -29.11
CA CYS A 17 -13.33 -28.39 -27.79
C CYS A 17 -13.30 -29.51 -26.76
N LYS A 18 -12.83 -29.20 -25.55
CA LYS A 18 -12.82 -30.12 -24.41
C LYS A 18 -13.58 -29.50 -23.24
N PRO A 19 -14.20 -30.31 -22.36
CA PRO A 19 -14.77 -29.84 -21.11
C PRO A 19 -13.75 -29.02 -20.33
N TYR A 20 -14.19 -27.89 -19.80
CA TYR A 20 -13.38 -26.98 -19.01
C TYR A 20 -14.22 -26.43 -17.86
N ALA A 21 -13.57 -26.16 -16.75
CA ALA A 21 -14.15 -25.45 -15.62
C ALA A 21 -13.12 -24.45 -15.13
N CYS A 22 -13.59 -23.32 -14.61
CA CYS A 22 -12.69 -22.35 -14.01
C CYS A 22 -11.89 -22.99 -12.86
N PRO A 23 -10.63 -22.58 -12.65
CA PRO A 23 -9.88 -22.94 -11.46
C PRO A 23 -10.63 -22.56 -10.18
N SER A 24 -10.27 -23.16 -9.05
CA SER A 24 -10.74 -22.73 -7.73
C SER A 24 -10.47 -21.22 -7.54
N GLU A 25 -11.40 -20.53 -6.88
CA GLU A 25 -11.41 -19.07 -6.68
C GLU A 25 -11.64 -18.21 -7.93
N HIS A 26 -11.98 -18.82 -9.08
CA HIS A 26 -12.37 -18.08 -10.30
C HIS A 26 -13.86 -18.21 -10.59
N ILE A 27 -14.49 -17.10 -11.00
CA ILE A 27 -15.84 -17.07 -11.55
C ILE A 27 -15.81 -16.95 -13.07
N CYS A 28 -16.75 -17.62 -13.72
CA CYS A 28 -17.04 -17.35 -15.13
C CYS A 28 -17.87 -16.07 -15.23
N ALA A 29 -17.25 -14.99 -15.69
CA ALA A 29 -17.90 -13.69 -15.81
C ALA A 29 -17.41 -12.95 -17.05
N VAL A 30 -18.08 -11.87 -17.40
CA VAL A 30 -17.60 -10.93 -18.41
C VAL A 30 -16.87 -9.79 -17.68
N LYS A 31 -15.55 -9.67 -17.84
CA LYS A 31 -14.77 -8.49 -17.43
C LYS A 31 -14.19 -7.83 -18.68
N ASP A 32 -14.29 -6.50 -18.77
CA ASP A 32 -13.82 -5.70 -19.91
C ASP A 32 -14.35 -6.17 -21.29
N GLY A 33 -15.58 -6.66 -21.32
CA GLY A 33 -16.23 -7.17 -22.54
C GLY A 33 -15.76 -8.57 -22.98
N VAL A 34 -14.86 -9.21 -22.23
CA VAL A 34 -14.36 -10.56 -22.49
C VAL A 34 -14.99 -11.54 -21.49
N MET A 35 -15.62 -12.61 -21.99
CA MET A 35 -16.07 -13.72 -21.14
C MET A 35 -14.90 -14.64 -20.83
N GLY A 36 -14.61 -14.86 -19.55
CA GLY A 36 -13.52 -15.72 -19.13
C GLY A 36 -13.62 -16.13 -17.67
N CYS A 37 -12.65 -16.93 -17.24
CA CYS A 37 -12.43 -17.19 -15.83
C CYS A 37 -11.63 -16.03 -15.25
N HIS A 38 -12.24 -15.33 -14.30
CA HIS A 38 -11.61 -14.23 -13.60
C HIS A 38 -11.59 -14.55 -12.11
N ASP A 39 -10.61 -14.00 -11.40
CA ASP A 39 -10.63 -14.05 -9.94
C ASP A 39 -12.00 -13.58 -9.44
N SER A 40 -12.60 -14.44 -8.63
CA SER A 40 -13.76 -14.08 -7.84
C SER A 40 -13.29 -12.97 -6.92
N ASP A 41 -13.79 -11.75 -7.14
CA ASP A 41 -13.59 -10.70 -6.17
C ASP A 41 -14.49 -11.01 -4.98
N LEU A 42 -13.97 -11.83 -4.08
CA LEU A 42 -14.66 -12.28 -2.87
C LEU A 42 -14.95 -11.10 -1.93
N CYS A 43 -14.31 -9.95 -2.16
CA CYS A 43 -14.47 -8.72 -1.40
C CYS A 43 -15.44 -7.73 -2.08
N GLU A 44 -16.07 -8.11 -3.21
CA GLU A 44 -17.11 -7.33 -3.89
C GLU A 44 -16.68 -5.89 -4.22
N GLY A 45 -15.41 -5.67 -4.58
CA GLY A 45 -14.87 -4.36 -4.92
C GLY A 45 -14.71 -3.41 -3.72
N LYS A 46 -14.77 -3.93 -2.50
CA LYS A 46 -14.62 -3.13 -1.26
C LYS A 46 -13.17 -2.85 -0.88
N CYS A 47 -12.21 -3.53 -1.50
CA CYS A 47 -10.80 -3.30 -1.23
C CYS A 47 -10.33 -1.95 -1.80
N GLY A 48 -9.41 -1.31 -1.09
CA GLY A 48 -8.79 -0.07 -1.52
C GLY A 48 -7.92 -0.25 -2.78
N ILE A 49 -7.56 0.86 -3.42
CA ILE A 49 -6.78 0.87 -4.68
C ILE A 49 -5.39 0.23 -4.58
N HIS A 50 -4.87 0.02 -3.37
CA HIS A 50 -3.58 -0.63 -3.10
C HIS A 50 -3.75 -1.93 -2.29
N GLU A 51 -4.94 -2.52 -2.36
CA GLU A 51 -5.27 -3.76 -1.69
C GLU A 51 -5.74 -4.80 -2.71
N HIS A 52 -5.41 -6.06 -2.45
CA HIS A 52 -5.98 -7.19 -3.18
C HIS A 52 -6.84 -8.03 -2.25
N CYS A 53 -7.91 -8.62 -2.78
CA CYS A 53 -8.74 -9.53 -2.01
C CYS A 53 -8.06 -10.90 -1.92
N ALA A 54 -7.89 -11.41 -0.70
CA ALA A 54 -7.33 -12.73 -0.44
C ALA A 54 -8.25 -13.56 0.44
N GLN A 55 -8.46 -14.83 0.07
CA GLN A 55 -9.23 -15.79 0.88
C GLN A 55 -8.41 -16.26 2.08
N THR A 56 -8.96 -16.08 3.29
CA THR A 56 -8.35 -16.57 4.54
C THR A 56 -9.25 -17.62 5.20
N ALA A 57 -8.76 -18.30 6.24
CA ALA A 57 -9.57 -19.24 7.03
C ALA A 57 -10.81 -18.59 7.69
N LYS A 58 -10.85 -17.26 7.79
CA LYS A 58 -11.98 -16.49 8.35
C LYS A 58 -12.84 -15.83 7.29
N GLY A 59 -12.58 -16.11 6.00
CA GLY A 59 -13.24 -15.48 4.86
C GLY A 59 -12.33 -14.51 4.08
N PRO A 60 -12.89 -13.81 3.10
CA PRO A 60 -12.13 -12.89 2.26
C PRO A 60 -11.71 -11.64 3.02
N VAL A 61 -10.45 -11.24 2.86
CA VAL A 61 -9.83 -10.10 3.53
C VAL A 61 -9.05 -9.28 2.50
N CYS A 62 -9.21 -7.96 2.55
CA CYS A 62 -8.37 -7.04 1.78
C CYS A 62 -6.97 -7.00 2.40
N GLN A 63 -5.97 -7.41 1.63
CA GLN A 63 -4.57 -7.40 2.01
C GLN A 63 -3.84 -6.30 1.25
N ALA A 64 -3.00 -5.54 1.97
CA ALA A 64 -2.20 -4.50 1.35
C ALA A 64 -1.19 -5.09 0.34
N SER A 65 -1.22 -4.59 -0.89
CA SER A 65 -0.24 -4.90 -1.92
C SER A 65 0.95 -3.97 -1.77
N ILE A 66 1.96 -4.41 -1.00
CA ILE A 66 3.16 -3.59 -0.70
C ILE A 66 3.91 -3.15 -1.97
N ALA A 67 3.83 -3.95 -3.05
CA ALA A 67 4.44 -3.62 -4.34
C ALA A 67 3.88 -2.34 -4.98
N ASP A 68 2.65 -1.96 -4.63
CA ASP A 68 1.96 -0.78 -5.19
C ASP A 68 1.92 0.38 -4.20
N LEU A 69 2.65 0.29 -3.07
CA LEU A 69 2.69 1.37 -2.08
C LEU A 69 3.71 2.44 -2.46
N ASP A 70 3.25 3.67 -2.54
CA ASP A 70 4.12 4.83 -2.51
C ASP A 70 4.72 4.98 -1.10
N LEU A 71 6.05 5.03 -1.01
CA LEU A 71 6.77 5.08 0.27
C LEU A 71 7.50 6.41 0.43
N CYS A 72 7.24 7.08 1.55
CA CYS A 72 8.05 8.20 2.02
C CYS A 72 9.17 7.69 2.94
N TRP A 73 10.39 8.18 2.74
CA TRP A 73 11.55 7.76 3.50
C TRP A 73 12.21 8.97 4.16
N ALA A 74 12.64 8.80 5.41
CA ALA A 74 13.59 9.67 6.08
C ALA A 74 14.74 8.78 6.58
N TRP A 75 15.94 8.95 6.03
CA TRP A 75 17.09 8.10 6.36
C TRP A 75 18.32 8.94 6.66
N GLY A 76 18.67 9.02 7.95
CA GLY A 76 19.62 10.01 8.40
C GLY A 76 19.03 11.43 8.34
N ASP A 77 19.56 12.29 9.18
CA ASP A 77 19.31 13.72 9.06
C ASP A 77 20.40 14.23 8.10
N PRO A 78 20.04 14.72 6.90
CA PRO A 78 18.76 15.33 6.51
C PRO A 78 18.16 14.75 5.21
N HIS A 79 18.26 13.43 4.97
CA HIS A 79 17.88 12.85 3.67
C HIS A 79 16.43 12.36 3.68
N PHE A 80 15.66 12.88 2.72
CA PHE A 80 14.25 12.57 2.57
C PHE A 80 13.92 12.16 1.14
N ARG A 81 12.88 11.32 1.02
CA ARG A 81 12.28 10.93 -0.26
C ARG A 81 10.77 11.01 -0.14
N SER A 82 10.14 11.75 -1.05
CA SER A 82 8.68 11.86 -1.11
C SER A 82 8.02 10.54 -1.52
N PHE A 83 6.71 10.43 -1.30
CA PHE A 83 5.87 9.32 -1.78
C PHE A 83 6.02 9.08 -3.29
N THR A 84 6.11 10.16 -4.09
CA THR A 84 6.34 10.12 -5.54
C THR A 84 7.80 9.88 -5.94
N GLY A 85 8.68 9.62 -4.97
CA GLY A 85 10.06 9.20 -5.19
C GLY A 85 11.10 10.32 -5.34
N SER A 86 10.74 11.59 -5.14
CA SER A 86 11.66 12.72 -5.25
C SER A 86 12.56 12.85 -4.01
N ASN A 87 13.87 12.95 -4.22
CA ASN A 87 14.84 13.09 -3.14
C ASN A 87 15.10 14.56 -2.81
N PHE A 88 15.17 14.89 -1.52
CA PHE A 88 15.51 16.23 -1.05
C PHE A 88 16.30 16.18 0.25
N HIS A 89 16.91 17.32 0.57
CA HIS A 89 17.82 17.49 1.68
C HIS A 89 17.43 18.75 2.44
N PHE A 90 17.25 18.65 3.76
CA PHE A 90 16.81 19.78 4.56
C PHE A 90 17.45 19.82 5.96
N ASP A 91 18.46 20.70 6.12
CA ASP A 91 19.28 20.88 7.33
C ASP A 91 18.65 21.84 8.36
N GLY A 92 17.43 21.54 8.81
CA GLY A 92 16.75 22.35 9.80
C GLY A 92 16.89 21.86 11.24
N THR A 93 16.51 22.67 12.23
CA THR A 93 16.45 22.29 13.67
C THR A 93 15.07 22.41 14.29
N CYS A 94 14.03 22.64 13.48
CA CYS A 94 12.66 22.75 13.95
C CYS A 94 11.96 21.38 13.94
N THR A 95 10.67 21.40 14.23
CA THR A 95 9.78 20.26 14.02
C THR A 95 9.13 20.38 12.64
N TYR A 96 9.23 19.34 11.83
CA TYR A 96 8.71 19.27 10.47
C TYR A 96 7.63 18.21 10.37
N MET A 97 6.58 18.52 9.62
CA MET A 97 5.54 17.55 9.28
C MET A 97 6.00 16.74 8.07
N LEU A 98 6.20 15.43 8.26
CA LEU A 98 6.64 14.51 7.21
C LEU A 98 5.46 14.03 6.36
N ALA A 99 4.36 13.70 7.04
CA ALA A 99 3.13 13.26 6.40
C ALA A 99 1.93 13.57 7.31
N GLY A 100 0.76 13.78 6.72
CA GLY A 100 -0.46 13.95 7.47
C GLY A 100 -1.68 13.89 6.57
N SER A 101 -2.83 13.59 7.18
CA SER A 101 -4.14 13.63 6.55
C SER A 101 -5.07 14.47 7.41
N SER A 102 -5.81 15.39 6.79
CA SER A 102 -6.79 16.23 7.49
C SER A 102 -8.07 15.48 7.89
N GLY A 103 -8.25 14.25 7.41
CA GLY A 103 -9.55 13.57 7.42
C GLY A 103 -10.58 14.28 6.52
N GLY A 104 -11.58 13.55 6.03
CA GLY A 104 -12.75 14.15 5.37
C GLY A 104 -13.02 13.78 3.91
N LYS A 105 -12.16 12.99 3.25
CA LYS A 105 -12.52 12.31 1.98
C LYS A 105 -12.36 10.80 2.17
N GLN A 106 -13.39 10.03 1.82
CA GLN A 106 -13.37 8.56 1.73
C GLN A 106 -12.82 7.84 2.98
N ASP A 107 -13.43 8.02 4.16
CA ASP A 107 -13.06 7.27 5.39
C ASP A 107 -11.59 7.37 5.85
N LEU A 108 -10.82 8.31 5.30
CA LEU A 108 -9.43 8.49 5.72
C LEU A 108 -9.40 9.06 7.14
N THR A 109 -8.85 8.27 8.07
CA THR A 109 -8.62 8.72 9.44
C THR A 109 -7.55 9.80 9.44
N ALA A 110 -7.79 10.88 10.19
CA ALA A 110 -6.80 11.92 10.37
C ALA A 110 -5.57 11.38 11.11
N PHE A 111 -4.39 11.70 10.60
CA PHE A 111 -3.13 11.35 11.25
C PHE A 111 -2.06 12.42 10.97
N THR A 112 -1.02 12.43 11.78
CA THR A 112 0.12 13.33 11.61
C THR A 112 1.40 12.65 12.03
N ILE A 113 2.43 12.76 11.20
CA ILE A 113 3.79 12.29 11.45
C ILE A 113 4.71 13.50 11.43
N THR A 114 5.39 13.76 12.54
CA THR A 114 6.36 14.86 12.66
C THR A 114 7.73 14.36 13.07
N GLU A 115 8.75 15.08 12.63
CA GLU A 115 10.15 14.85 12.99
C GLU A 115 10.72 16.12 13.63
N LYS A 116 11.44 15.96 14.73
CA LYS A 116 12.23 17.05 15.33
C LYS A 116 13.71 16.69 15.25
N SER A 117 14.49 17.58 14.68
CA SER A 117 15.96 17.49 14.59
C SER A 117 16.65 18.45 15.56
N LYS A 118 17.90 18.15 15.92
CA LYS A 118 18.79 19.07 16.64
C LYS A 118 20.13 19.16 15.95
N ARG A 119 20.75 20.34 15.98
CA ARG A 119 22.14 20.50 15.56
C ARG A 119 23.10 20.06 16.65
N SER A 120 24.15 19.36 16.26
CA SER A 120 25.24 19.03 17.17
C SER A 120 25.91 20.31 17.68
N HIS A 121 26.33 20.31 18.95
CA HIS A 121 27.17 21.38 19.48
C HIS A 121 28.60 21.33 18.91
N SER A 122 29.10 20.14 18.58
CA SER A 122 30.49 19.91 18.16
C SER A 122 30.69 19.89 16.65
N SER A 123 29.61 19.91 15.85
CA SER A 123 29.71 19.87 14.40
C SER A 123 28.52 20.59 13.75
N ARG A 124 28.62 20.83 12.44
CA ARG A 124 27.51 21.34 11.63
C ARG A 124 26.44 20.28 11.31
N ALA A 125 26.55 19.06 11.84
CA ALA A 125 25.60 18.00 11.55
C ALA A 125 24.31 18.18 12.37
N THR A 126 23.16 17.94 11.74
CA THR A 126 21.87 17.77 12.40
C THR A 126 21.62 16.29 12.66
N SER A 127 20.82 15.99 13.69
CA SER A 127 20.37 14.62 13.97
C SER A 127 18.92 14.61 14.45
N VAL A 128 18.15 13.68 13.89
CA VAL A 128 16.79 13.37 14.34
C VAL A 128 16.79 13.05 15.83
N GLN A 129 15.91 13.71 16.59
CA GLN A 129 15.77 13.51 18.03
C GLN A 129 14.53 12.72 18.38
N VAL A 130 13.42 13.06 17.76
CA VAL A 130 12.15 12.38 18.00
C VAL A 130 11.32 12.38 16.73
N VAL A 131 10.74 11.22 16.45
CA VAL A 131 9.65 11.08 15.50
C VAL A 131 8.37 10.87 16.30
N THR A 132 7.35 11.68 16.05
CA THR A 132 6.05 11.58 16.72
C THR A 132 4.98 11.21 15.71
N VAL A 133 4.21 10.17 16.01
CA VAL A 133 3.08 9.68 15.22
C VAL A 133 1.82 9.87 16.04
N ILE A 134 0.86 10.64 15.50
CA ILE A 134 -0.46 10.83 16.07
C ILE A 134 -1.47 10.21 15.10
N ALA A 135 -2.13 9.13 15.51
CA ALA A 135 -3.10 8.41 14.69
C ALA A 135 -4.09 7.65 15.58
N TYR A 136 -5.36 7.57 15.17
CA TYR A 136 -6.39 6.78 15.87
C TYR A 136 -6.54 7.11 17.37
N GLY A 137 -6.28 8.36 17.78
CA GLY A 137 -6.31 8.78 19.18
C GLY A 137 -5.06 8.38 20.00
N TYR A 138 -4.09 7.72 19.39
CA TYR A 138 -2.81 7.37 20.01
C TYR A 138 -1.72 8.38 19.64
N THR A 139 -0.77 8.57 20.55
CA THR A 139 0.47 9.32 20.32
C THR A 139 1.65 8.42 20.62
N LEU A 140 2.46 8.13 19.60
CA LEU A 140 3.66 7.32 19.67
C LEU A 140 4.88 8.21 19.43
N SER A 141 5.85 8.16 20.33
CA SER A 141 7.09 8.95 20.23
C SER A 141 8.31 8.04 20.21
N MET A 142 9.10 8.13 19.15
CA MET A 142 10.33 7.36 18.95
C MET A 142 11.52 8.28 19.12
N HIS A 143 12.25 8.11 20.21
CA HIS A 143 13.40 8.95 20.55
C HIS A 143 14.71 8.33 20.06
N ARG A 144 15.64 9.17 19.63
CA ARG A 144 17.01 8.73 19.35
C ARG A 144 17.61 8.14 20.62
N GLN A 145 18.15 6.93 20.50
CA GLN A 145 18.86 6.30 21.60
C GLN A 145 20.12 7.11 21.92
N GLU A 146 20.23 7.64 23.13
CA GLU A 146 21.47 8.23 23.61
C GLU A 146 22.40 7.08 24.02
N LYS A 147 23.54 6.93 23.34
CA LYS A 147 24.64 6.15 23.93
C LYS A 147 25.11 6.96 25.14
N GLY A 148 24.87 6.43 26.34
CA GLY A 148 25.41 6.99 27.57
C GLY A 148 26.93 7.19 27.44
N ALA A 149 27.40 8.34 27.93
CA ALA A 149 28.80 8.70 27.97
C ALA A 149 29.61 7.74 28.86
#